data_AF-A0A9N9IXV2-F1
#
_entry.id   AF-A0A9N9IXV2-F1
#
_cell.length_a   1.000
_cell.length_b   1.000
_cell.length_c   1.000
_cell.angle_alpha   90.00
_cell.angle_beta   90.00
_cell.angle_gamma   90.00
#
_symmetry.space_group_name_H-M   'P 1'
#
loop_
_entity.id
_entity.type
_entity.pdbx_description
1 polymer ?
#
loop_
_entity_poly.entity_id
_entity_poly.type
_entity_poly.pdbx_seq_one_letter_code
_entity_poly.pdbx_strand_id
1 'polypeptide(L)'
;KDFPFLSVYFKHERKLPRIKHLWPIVKFVQFLSSRLSYRLSRKEAQTQSFREFFDKLSNDDSVNTMIDAFKKFEEAWNAVIEGVDRYQCHDLKEKPKMSMDRRLIMGLVEPKDDGVYLCAIIEHLVSLQNEFLQEVMLIPPGTCRSLKFLEESLKSESGNTPARYYVQSMTAEQARKDNIISYVWDDDYDGILEFSERNLGVGRGQDIIYDLQKIEIELSRCLVSEKVHIEALNESSYMECFPYHMELFQSSMRILGDIRNLIPQEPIPTERALMIKGSSASPYEFMTNQMDTSLDNPSDILSALEILLCFIKRTPGGGGEIEIKEYISKWASLSEISENDRFKNILNADLKLKHLVGLYELIEEQVANTSVRYIHDKYKAKLSREMENELMDNVDYAVPAPQDLLPAEACALVLKRFMYRYLQGENQKENEPLYLYVCDESLHFWPSSVPQELIDRLFPEEILVANT
;
A
#
# COMPACT_ATOMS: atom_id res chain seq x y z
N LYS A 1 -45.63 -3.11 5.42
CA LYS A 1 -45.15 -1.88 4.73
C LYS A 1 -44.92 -2.29 3.31
N ASP A 2 -45.75 -1.81 2.39
CA ASP A 2 -45.93 -2.46 1.09
C ASP A 2 -44.76 -2.24 0.11
N PHE A 3 -43.84 -1.32 0.44
CA PHE A 3 -42.65 -0.99 -0.35
C PHE A 3 -41.41 -0.85 0.57
N PRO A 4 -40.78 -1.96 0.97
CA PRO A 4 -39.69 -1.95 1.95
C PRO A 4 -38.41 -1.30 1.42
N PHE A 5 -38.11 -1.41 0.12
CA PHE A 5 -36.91 -0.80 -0.44
C PHE A 5 -37.04 0.72 -0.54
N LEU A 6 -38.22 1.25 -0.92
CA LEU A 6 -38.48 2.69 -0.87
C LEU A 6 -38.30 3.27 0.54
N SER A 7 -38.68 2.49 1.58
CA SER A 7 -38.47 2.92 2.96
C SER A 7 -36.98 3.05 3.32
N VAL A 8 -36.11 2.20 2.79
CA VAL A 8 -34.65 2.30 2.99
C VAL A 8 -34.10 3.46 2.16
N TYR A 9 -34.55 3.60 0.91
CA TYR A 9 -34.17 4.70 0.03
C TYR A 9 -34.43 6.08 0.68
N PHE A 10 -35.66 6.36 1.12
CA PHE A 10 -36.00 7.68 1.71
C PHE A 10 -35.26 7.96 3.02
N LYS A 11 -34.79 6.92 3.74
CA LYS A 11 -33.93 7.09 4.91
C LYS A 11 -32.55 7.63 4.52
N HIS A 12 -32.05 7.25 3.34
CA HIS A 12 -30.70 7.58 2.86
C HIS A 12 -30.66 8.61 1.73
N GLU A 13 -31.81 9.09 1.25
CA GLU A 13 -31.96 10.01 0.10
C GLU A 13 -31.00 11.19 0.11
N ARG A 14 -30.82 11.86 1.26
CA ARG A 14 -29.92 13.03 1.38
C ARG A 14 -28.43 12.67 1.35
N LYS A 15 -28.09 11.42 1.64
CA LYS A 15 -26.71 10.91 1.73
C LYS A 15 -26.26 10.30 0.40
N LEU A 16 -27.16 9.62 -0.33
CA LEU A 16 -26.86 8.92 -1.58
C LEU A 16 -26.12 9.77 -2.63
N PRO A 17 -26.48 11.05 -2.88
CA PRO A 17 -25.76 11.88 -3.86
C PRO A 17 -24.29 12.09 -3.55
N ARG A 18 -23.87 11.92 -2.29
CA ARG A 18 -22.46 12.11 -1.89
C ARG A 18 -21.59 10.92 -2.29
N ILE A 19 -22.16 9.72 -2.39
CA ILE A 19 -21.41 8.48 -2.64
C ILE A 19 -20.73 8.51 -4.01
N LYS A 20 -21.30 9.23 -5.00
CA LYS A 20 -20.73 9.40 -6.34
C LYS A 20 -19.30 9.96 -6.34
N HIS A 21 -18.92 10.68 -5.28
CA HIS A 21 -17.61 11.28 -5.11
C HIS A 21 -16.52 10.26 -4.74
N LEU A 22 -16.88 9.04 -4.34
CA LEU A 22 -15.92 7.99 -3.98
C LEU A 22 -15.07 7.56 -5.19
N TRP A 23 -15.67 7.37 -6.35
CA TRP A 23 -14.95 6.90 -7.54
C TRP A 23 -13.87 7.90 -8.03
N PRO A 24 -14.16 9.20 -8.21
CA PRO A 24 -13.12 10.19 -8.52
C PRO A 24 -11.93 10.15 -7.55
N ILE A 25 -12.21 9.96 -6.25
CA ILE A 25 -11.18 9.90 -5.22
C ILE A 25 -10.31 8.65 -5.37
N VAL A 26 -10.92 7.47 -5.36
CA VAL A 26 -10.20 6.20 -5.51
C VAL A 26 -9.39 6.18 -6.81
N LYS A 27 -9.99 6.63 -7.92
CA LYS A 27 -9.32 6.67 -9.23
C LYS A 27 -8.09 7.58 -9.22
N PHE A 28 -8.18 8.78 -8.63
CA PHE A 28 -7.04 9.69 -8.57
C PHE A 28 -5.93 9.14 -7.66
N VAL A 29 -6.28 8.58 -6.50
CA VAL A 29 -5.33 7.94 -5.58
C VAL A 29 -4.60 6.79 -6.25
N GLN A 30 -5.30 5.92 -6.99
CA GLN A 30 -4.69 4.85 -7.77
C GLN A 30 -3.74 5.40 -8.84
N PHE A 31 -4.15 6.46 -9.54
CA PHE A 31 -3.32 7.09 -10.56
C PHE A 31 -2.03 7.64 -9.94
N LEU A 32 -2.16 8.42 -8.86
CA LEU A 32 -1.04 9.03 -8.15
C LEU A 32 -0.10 7.96 -7.58
N SER A 33 -0.66 6.91 -6.97
CA SER A 33 0.09 5.78 -6.43
C SER A 33 0.88 5.06 -7.52
N SER A 34 0.29 4.80 -8.68
CA SER A 34 0.99 4.09 -9.76
C SER A 34 2.20 4.85 -10.32
N ARG A 35 2.24 6.18 -10.18
CA ARG A 35 3.35 7.03 -10.65
C ARG A 35 4.40 7.31 -9.58
N LEU A 36 3.99 7.46 -8.32
CA LEU A 36 4.86 7.97 -7.24
C LEU A 36 5.31 6.90 -6.23
N SER A 37 4.67 5.73 -6.19
CA SER A 37 5.03 4.64 -5.27
C SER A 37 6.53 4.31 -5.35
N TYR A 38 7.19 4.24 -4.19
CA TYR A 38 8.63 3.98 -4.01
C TYR A 38 9.58 5.02 -4.63
N ARG A 39 9.05 6.12 -5.19
CA ARG A 39 9.83 7.17 -5.87
C ARG A 39 9.73 8.51 -5.17
N LEU A 40 8.62 8.76 -4.49
CA LEU A 40 8.41 9.95 -3.69
C LEU A 40 8.83 9.66 -2.26
N SER A 41 9.74 10.48 -1.71
CA SER A 41 10.06 10.45 -0.28
C SER A 41 8.98 11.14 0.55
N ARG A 42 8.85 10.74 1.81
CA ARG A 42 7.93 11.37 2.77
C ARG A 42 8.14 12.88 2.88
N LYS A 43 9.40 13.30 2.95
CA LYS A 43 9.77 14.72 3.02
C LYS A 43 9.29 15.49 1.80
N GLU A 44 9.48 14.94 0.59
CA GLU A 44 9.00 15.58 -0.64
C GLU A 44 7.47 15.67 -0.66
N ALA A 45 6.76 14.63 -0.24
CA ALA A 45 5.30 14.63 -0.15
C ALA A 45 4.75 15.72 0.78
N GLN A 46 5.47 15.99 1.88
CA GLN A 46 5.14 17.03 2.86
C GLN A 46 5.50 18.45 2.40
N THR A 47 6.44 18.61 1.47
CA THR A 47 6.89 19.96 1.02
C THR A 47 6.33 20.36 -0.34
N GLN A 48 6.19 19.42 -1.27
CA GLN A 48 5.85 19.71 -2.65
C GLN A 48 4.34 19.85 -2.85
N SER A 49 3.92 20.83 -3.66
CA SER A 49 2.52 21.01 -4.04
C SER A 49 2.12 20.18 -5.27
N PHE A 50 0.81 19.98 -5.47
CA PHE A 50 0.29 19.39 -6.71
C PHE A 50 0.71 20.20 -7.95
N ARG A 51 0.68 21.54 -7.87
CA ARG A 51 1.13 22.42 -8.97
C ARG A 51 2.57 22.13 -9.36
N GLU A 52 3.49 22.16 -8.40
CA GLU A 52 4.91 21.89 -8.65
C GLU A 52 5.13 20.47 -9.19
N PHE A 53 4.31 19.50 -8.80
CA PHE A 53 4.36 18.16 -9.36
C PHE A 53 3.92 18.12 -10.83
N PHE A 54 2.79 18.74 -11.16
CA PHE A 54 2.31 18.81 -12.54
C PHE A 54 3.25 19.61 -13.45
N ASP A 55 3.83 20.72 -12.96
CA ASP A 55 4.77 21.55 -13.73
C ASP A 55 6.08 20.82 -14.07
N LYS A 56 6.48 19.84 -13.24
CA LYS A 56 7.66 18.98 -13.50
C LYS A 56 7.38 17.93 -14.58
N LEU A 57 6.12 17.60 -14.85
CA LEU A 57 5.75 16.63 -15.87
C LEU A 57 5.73 17.32 -17.24
N SER A 58 6.56 16.85 -18.17
CA SER A 58 6.57 17.32 -19.57
C SER A 58 5.21 17.10 -20.24
N ASN A 59 4.86 17.96 -21.22
CA ASN A 59 3.61 17.90 -22.01
C ASN A 59 3.42 16.56 -22.75
N ASP A 60 2.94 15.55 -22.05
CA ASP A 60 2.46 14.27 -22.57
C ASP A 60 0.94 14.18 -22.36
N ASP A 61 0.23 13.50 -23.24
CA ASP A 61 -1.23 13.32 -23.16
C ASP A 61 -1.64 12.60 -21.85
N SER A 62 -0.72 11.84 -21.27
CA SER A 62 -0.88 11.21 -19.95
C SER A 62 -0.99 12.23 -18.80
N VAL A 63 -0.36 13.40 -18.92
CA VAL A 63 -0.41 14.50 -17.93
C VAL A 63 -1.77 15.19 -17.96
N ASN A 64 -2.31 15.46 -19.15
CA ASN A 64 -3.64 16.05 -19.31
C ASN A 64 -4.72 15.17 -18.67
N THR A 65 -4.62 13.85 -18.88
CA THR A 65 -5.52 12.88 -18.25
C THR A 65 -5.41 12.91 -16.71
N MET A 66 -4.20 13.09 -16.17
CA MET A 66 -3.97 13.19 -14.73
C MET A 66 -4.52 14.50 -14.16
N ILE A 67 -4.35 15.62 -14.84
CA ILE A 67 -4.91 16.92 -14.45
C ILE A 67 -6.44 16.85 -14.42
N ASP A 68 -7.07 16.21 -15.40
CA ASP A 68 -8.53 16.04 -15.41
C ASP A 68 -9.02 15.08 -14.33
N ALA A 69 -8.24 14.05 -13.97
CA ALA A 69 -8.51 13.22 -12.82
C ALA A 69 -8.39 14.02 -11.50
N PHE A 70 -7.39 14.89 -11.39
CA PHE A 70 -7.21 15.76 -10.23
C PHE A 70 -8.37 16.75 -10.06
N LYS A 71 -8.86 17.38 -11.13
CA LYS A 71 -10.01 18.30 -11.04
C LYS A 71 -11.25 17.60 -10.47
N LYS A 72 -11.53 16.38 -10.92
CA LYS A 72 -12.64 15.57 -10.39
C LYS A 72 -12.42 15.16 -8.94
N PHE A 73 -11.17 14.89 -8.56
CA PHE A 73 -10.78 14.64 -7.17
C PHE A 73 -10.97 15.89 -6.30
N GLU A 74 -10.54 17.05 -6.76
CA GLU A 74 -10.70 18.34 -6.07
C GLU A 74 -12.18 18.66 -5.83
N GLU A 75 -13.01 18.52 -6.86
CA GLU A 75 -14.46 18.69 -6.76
C GLU A 75 -15.07 17.71 -5.75
N ALA A 76 -14.69 16.43 -5.82
CA ALA A 76 -15.16 15.38 -4.92
C ALA A 76 -14.75 15.63 -3.46
N TRP A 77 -13.48 15.99 -3.23
CA TRP A 77 -12.96 16.34 -1.92
C TRP A 77 -13.73 17.51 -1.31
N ASN A 78 -13.84 18.61 -2.05
CA ASN A 78 -14.46 19.84 -1.59
C ASN A 78 -15.98 19.68 -1.33
N ALA A 79 -16.64 18.74 -2.02
CA ALA A 79 -18.04 18.41 -1.77
C ALA A 79 -18.25 17.58 -0.50
N VAL A 80 -17.25 16.83 -0.04
CA VAL A 80 -17.39 15.83 1.02
C VAL A 80 -16.75 16.27 2.34
N ILE A 81 -15.62 16.98 2.31
CA ILE A 81 -14.79 17.28 3.50
C ILE A 81 -15.57 17.97 4.63
N GLU A 82 -16.52 18.84 4.32
CA GLU A 82 -17.37 19.54 5.30
C GLU A 82 -18.25 18.57 6.12
N GLY A 83 -18.56 17.39 5.59
CA GLY A 83 -19.36 16.37 6.26
C GLY A 83 -18.54 15.33 7.05
N VAL A 84 -17.22 15.44 7.06
CA VAL A 84 -16.30 14.44 7.66
C VAL A 84 -15.73 14.97 8.95
N ASP A 85 -16.35 14.63 10.08
CA ASP A 85 -15.99 15.19 11.40
C ASP A 85 -14.94 14.41 12.18
N ARG A 86 -14.78 13.12 11.88
CA ARG A 86 -13.92 12.24 12.67
C ARG A 86 -13.26 11.23 11.75
N TYR A 87 -12.02 10.88 12.09
CA TYR A 87 -11.34 9.69 11.61
C TYR A 87 -10.95 8.85 12.81
N GLN A 88 -11.46 7.62 12.89
CA GLN A 88 -11.24 6.74 14.05
C GLN A 88 -11.56 7.46 15.39
N CYS A 89 -10.55 7.65 16.25
CA CYS A 89 -10.66 8.34 17.53
C CYS A 89 -10.27 9.83 17.48
N HIS A 90 -10.00 10.39 16.30
CA HIS A 90 -9.49 11.75 16.10
C HIS A 90 -10.54 12.68 15.49
N ASP A 91 -10.79 13.82 16.15
CA ASP A 91 -11.68 14.86 15.63
C ASP A 91 -10.96 15.72 14.58
N LEU A 92 -11.57 15.86 13.41
CA LEU A 92 -11.08 16.67 12.30
C LEU A 92 -11.71 18.06 12.36
N LYS A 93 -11.05 18.95 13.11
CA LYS A 93 -11.52 20.33 13.34
C LYS A 93 -11.36 21.21 12.12
N GLU A 94 -10.28 21.02 11.36
CA GLU A 94 -10.02 21.78 10.14
C GLU A 94 -10.61 21.06 8.94
N LYS A 95 -11.20 21.82 8.01
CA LYS A 95 -11.78 21.31 6.76
C LYS A 95 -11.02 21.90 5.59
N PRO A 96 -9.80 21.43 5.30
CA PRO A 96 -8.98 22.03 4.27
C PRO A 96 -9.62 21.80 2.89
N LYS A 97 -9.92 22.89 2.19
CA LYS A 97 -10.31 22.81 0.77
C LYS A 97 -9.11 22.39 -0.08
N MET A 98 -9.35 21.43 -0.97
CA MET A 98 -8.39 20.95 -1.95
C MET A 98 -8.22 21.98 -3.08
N SER A 99 -6.98 22.15 -3.53
CA SER A 99 -6.60 22.94 -4.70
C SER A 99 -5.21 22.52 -5.17
N MET A 100 -4.79 22.96 -6.35
CA MET A 100 -3.44 22.71 -6.90
C MET A 100 -2.30 23.19 -5.98
N ASP A 101 -2.56 24.15 -5.09
CA ASP A 101 -1.55 24.69 -4.15
C ASP A 101 -1.36 23.81 -2.91
N ARG A 102 -2.19 22.78 -2.73
CA ARG A 102 -2.07 21.85 -1.60
C ARG A 102 -0.90 20.90 -1.79
N ARG A 103 -0.40 20.42 -0.65
CA ARG A 103 0.73 19.48 -0.56
C ARG A 103 0.30 18.11 -1.08
N LEU A 104 1.23 17.41 -1.74
CA LEU A 104 0.99 16.08 -2.31
C LEU A 104 0.49 15.07 -1.28
N ILE A 105 0.98 15.14 -0.04
CA ILE A 105 0.56 14.25 1.06
C ILE A 105 -0.96 14.16 1.23
N MET A 106 -1.72 15.21 0.90
CA MET A 106 -3.19 15.19 1.02
C MET A 106 -3.88 14.30 -0.02
N GLY A 107 -3.19 13.88 -1.07
CA GLY A 107 -3.67 12.93 -2.07
C GLY A 107 -3.14 11.50 -1.89
N LEU A 108 -2.36 11.26 -0.84
CA LEU A 108 -1.74 9.96 -0.55
C LEU A 108 -2.44 9.30 0.64
N VAL A 109 -2.71 8.00 0.55
CA VAL A 109 -3.36 7.24 1.62
C VAL A 109 -2.37 7.05 2.75
N GLU A 110 -2.52 7.83 3.81
CA GLU A 110 -1.68 7.75 4.99
C GLU A 110 -2.50 8.09 6.25
N PRO A 111 -2.56 7.22 7.27
CA PRO A 111 -3.34 7.47 8.49
C PRO A 111 -2.63 8.43 9.46
N LYS A 112 -1.73 9.29 8.96
CA LYS A 112 -0.93 10.25 9.74
C LYS A 112 -0.86 11.60 9.02
N ASP A 113 -0.41 12.63 9.73
CA ASP A 113 -0.25 13.99 9.23
C ASP A 113 -1.48 14.50 8.46
N ASP A 114 -1.28 15.21 7.34
CA ASP A 114 -2.35 15.68 6.47
C ASP A 114 -2.96 14.58 5.59
N GLY A 115 -2.36 13.38 5.54
CA GLY A 115 -2.92 12.23 4.83
C GLY A 115 -4.21 11.71 5.47
N VAL A 116 -4.39 11.95 6.77
CA VAL A 116 -5.58 11.53 7.55
C VAL A 116 -6.87 11.99 6.90
N TYR A 117 -6.91 13.19 6.32
CA TYR A 117 -8.12 13.73 5.70
C TYR A 117 -8.61 12.86 4.54
N LEU A 118 -7.71 12.32 3.72
CA LEU A 118 -8.07 11.44 2.63
C LEU A 118 -8.64 10.12 3.16
N CYS A 119 -7.96 9.52 4.15
CA CYS A 119 -8.42 8.30 4.80
C CYS A 119 -9.83 8.47 5.40
N ALA A 120 -10.08 9.61 6.04
CA ALA A 120 -11.38 9.95 6.61
C ALA A 120 -12.48 10.12 5.56
N ILE A 121 -12.18 10.77 4.44
CA ILE A 121 -13.13 10.92 3.34
C ILE A 121 -13.48 9.55 2.73
N ILE A 122 -12.48 8.70 2.50
CA ILE A 122 -12.70 7.36 1.97
C ILE A 122 -13.56 6.54 2.94
N GLU A 123 -13.19 6.50 4.23
CA GLU A 123 -13.96 5.80 5.28
C GLU A 123 -15.41 6.29 5.33
N HIS A 124 -15.62 7.60 5.33
CA HIS A 124 -16.96 8.20 5.35
C HIS A 124 -17.80 7.78 4.12
N LEU A 125 -17.24 7.90 2.91
CA LEU A 125 -17.98 7.58 1.69
C LEU A 125 -18.26 6.08 1.56
N VAL A 126 -17.31 5.23 1.96
CA VAL A 126 -17.50 3.79 2.01
C VAL A 126 -18.56 3.41 3.04
N SER A 127 -18.57 4.05 4.21
CA SER A 127 -19.59 3.80 5.23
C SER A 127 -20.98 4.15 4.72
N LEU A 128 -21.15 5.26 4.00
CA LEU A 128 -22.43 5.64 3.39
C LEU A 128 -22.95 4.57 2.42
N GLN A 129 -22.09 4.03 1.55
CA GLN A 129 -22.46 2.97 0.61
C GLN A 129 -22.79 1.66 1.34
N ASN A 130 -21.89 1.22 2.22
CA ASN A 130 -22.03 -0.05 2.91
C ASN A 130 -23.23 -0.05 3.86
N GLU A 131 -23.49 1.03 4.60
CA GLU A 131 -24.69 1.18 5.45
C GLU A 131 -25.97 1.02 4.62
N PHE A 132 -26.05 1.68 3.46
CA PHE A 132 -27.20 1.56 2.57
C PHE A 132 -27.39 0.12 2.07
N LEU A 133 -26.34 -0.51 1.54
CA LEU A 133 -26.40 -1.88 1.02
C LEU A 133 -26.72 -2.90 2.12
N GLN A 134 -26.17 -2.74 3.32
CA GLN A 134 -26.47 -3.60 4.47
C GLN A 134 -27.95 -3.49 4.87
N GLU A 135 -28.52 -2.28 4.91
CA GLU A 135 -29.95 -2.10 5.19
C GLU A 135 -30.85 -2.71 4.11
N VAL A 136 -30.43 -2.66 2.85
CA VAL A 136 -31.12 -3.37 1.75
C VAL A 136 -31.07 -4.88 1.96
N MET A 137 -29.92 -5.43 2.37
CA MET A 137 -29.77 -6.87 2.66
C MET A 137 -30.58 -7.34 3.87
N LEU A 138 -30.92 -6.44 4.81
CA LEU A 138 -31.77 -6.75 5.97
C LEU A 138 -33.26 -6.87 5.60
N ILE A 139 -33.67 -6.48 4.39
CA ILE A 139 -35.05 -6.65 3.92
C ILE A 139 -35.35 -8.16 3.81
N PRO A 140 -36.43 -8.68 4.43
CA PRO A 140 -36.74 -10.10 4.37
C PRO A 140 -37.02 -10.56 2.93
N PRO A 141 -36.36 -11.61 2.42
CA PRO A 141 -36.59 -12.13 1.08
C PRO A 141 -38.04 -12.56 0.88
N GLY A 142 -38.55 -12.40 -0.35
CA GLY A 142 -39.97 -12.56 -0.68
C GLY A 142 -40.88 -11.38 -0.29
N THR A 143 -40.42 -10.38 0.47
CA THR A 143 -41.21 -9.17 0.78
C THR A 143 -41.04 -8.05 -0.25
N CYS A 144 -39.95 -8.05 -1.01
CA CYS A 144 -39.65 -7.04 -2.03
C CYS A 144 -39.44 -7.71 -3.40
N ARG A 145 -40.34 -7.47 -4.35
CA ARG A 145 -40.21 -8.00 -5.73
C ARG A 145 -39.06 -7.35 -6.49
N SER A 146 -38.76 -6.10 -6.16
CA SER A 146 -37.74 -5.28 -6.79
C SER A 146 -36.33 -5.84 -6.58
N LEU A 147 -36.08 -6.48 -5.43
CA LEU A 147 -34.78 -7.07 -5.06
C LEU A 147 -34.62 -8.53 -5.48
N LYS A 148 -35.56 -9.10 -6.26
CA LYS A 148 -35.53 -10.52 -6.64
C LYS A 148 -34.24 -10.93 -7.34
N PHE A 149 -33.58 -10.01 -8.05
CA PHE A 149 -32.31 -10.26 -8.74
C PHE A 149 -31.13 -10.49 -7.79
N LEU A 150 -31.25 -10.13 -6.51
CA LEU A 150 -30.25 -10.37 -5.47
C LEU A 150 -30.49 -11.69 -4.71
N GLU A 151 -31.62 -12.37 -4.92
CA GLU A 151 -31.94 -13.61 -4.20
C GLU A 151 -31.03 -14.74 -4.66
N GLU A 152 -30.17 -15.20 -3.75
CA GLU A 152 -29.38 -16.39 -3.98
C GLU A 152 -30.13 -17.61 -3.41
N SER A 153 -30.52 -18.52 -4.31
CA SER A 153 -31.13 -19.79 -3.92
C SER A 153 -30.03 -20.81 -3.61
N LEU A 154 -29.49 -20.77 -2.38
CA LEU A 154 -28.62 -21.86 -1.90
C LEU A 154 -29.43 -23.15 -1.79
N LYS A 155 -29.25 -24.05 -2.76
CA LYS A 155 -29.76 -25.43 -2.67
C LYS A 155 -28.85 -26.22 -1.75
N SER A 156 -29.15 -26.24 -0.45
CA SER A 156 -28.48 -27.17 0.46
C SER A 156 -29.07 -28.58 0.30
N GLU A 157 -28.23 -29.62 0.34
CA GLU A 157 -28.66 -31.03 0.31
C GLU A 157 -29.43 -31.46 1.57
N SER A 158 -29.56 -30.58 2.57
CA SER A 158 -30.28 -30.85 3.82
C SER A 158 -31.23 -29.69 4.18
N GLY A 159 -32.31 -29.58 3.41
CA GLY A 159 -33.46 -28.73 3.77
C GLY A 159 -33.35 -27.27 3.34
N ASN A 160 -34.53 -26.64 3.20
CA ASN A 160 -34.74 -25.27 2.76
C ASN A 160 -34.02 -24.26 3.67
N THR A 161 -32.80 -23.87 3.31
CA THR A 161 -32.25 -22.60 3.77
C THR A 161 -33.11 -21.47 3.21
N PRO A 162 -33.55 -20.50 4.04
CA PRO A 162 -34.31 -19.36 3.54
C PRO A 162 -33.46 -18.60 2.52
N ALA A 163 -34.08 -18.17 1.41
CA ALA A 163 -33.44 -17.30 0.44
C ALA A 163 -32.83 -16.10 1.15
N ARG A 164 -31.65 -15.65 0.70
CA ARG A 164 -30.95 -14.47 1.23
C ARG A 164 -30.58 -13.57 0.07
N TYR A 165 -30.59 -12.26 0.32
CA TYR A 165 -30.01 -11.31 -0.62
C TYR A 165 -28.49 -11.36 -0.48
N TYR A 166 -27.80 -11.47 -1.61
CA TYR A 166 -26.34 -11.45 -1.67
C TYR A 166 -25.85 -10.23 -2.45
N VAL A 167 -24.88 -9.53 -1.87
CA VAL A 167 -24.15 -8.43 -2.51
C VAL A 167 -22.68 -8.84 -2.53
N GLN A 168 -22.06 -8.77 -3.71
CA GLN A 168 -20.65 -9.09 -3.86
C GLN A 168 -19.80 -8.14 -3.00
N SER A 169 -18.76 -8.68 -2.39
CA SER A 169 -17.78 -7.90 -1.63
C SER A 169 -16.47 -7.78 -2.40
N MET A 170 -15.81 -6.62 -2.31
CA MET A 170 -14.58 -6.29 -3.05
C MET A 170 -13.80 -5.19 -2.34
N THR A 171 -12.47 -5.16 -2.53
CA THR A 171 -11.61 -4.07 -2.01
C THR A 171 -11.80 -2.77 -2.78
N ALA A 172 -11.48 -1.63 -2.16
CA ALA A 172 -11.59 -0.32 -2.84
C ALA A 172 -10.66 -0.23 -4.05
N GLU A 173 -9.50 -0.90 -4.02
CA GLU A 173 -8.55 -0.96 -5.13
C GLU A 173 -9.09 -1.69 -6.36
N GLN A 174 -9.91 -2.72 -6.15
CA GLN A 174 -10.48 -3.53 -7.22
C GLN A 174 -11.80 -2.96 -7.75
N ALA A 175 -12.46 -2.12 -6.96
CA ALA A 175 -13.74 -1.52 -7.31
C ALA A 175 -13.64 -0.70 -8.61
N ARG A 176 -14.68 -0.80 -9.44
CA ARG A 176 -14.85 0.00 -10.66
C ARG A 176 -15.93 1.06 -10.45
N LYS A 177 -16.02 1.99 -11.41
CA LYS A 177 -17.08 3.02 -11.43
C LYS A 177 -18.47 2.45 -11.20
N ASP A 178 -18.82 1.35 -11.88
CA ASP A 178 -20.16 0.76 -11.83
C ASP A 178 -20.48 0.07 -10.49
N ASN A 179 -19.44 -0.24 -9.71
CA ASN A 179 -19.58 -0.84 -8.38
C ASN A 179 -19.88 0.18 -7.27
N ILE A 180 -19.76 1.47 -7.57
CA ILE A 180 -20.00 2.58 -6.66
C ILE A 180 -21.36 3.20 -6.97
N ILE A 181 -22.11 3.58 -5.95
CA ILE A 181 -23.41 4.23 -6.13
C ILE A 181 -23.19 5.65 -6.69
N SER A 182 -23.57 5.85 -7.95
CA SER A 182 -23.62 7.16 -8.59
C SER A 182 -25.07 7.60 -8.72
N TYR A 183 -25.46 8.57 -7.88
CA TYR A 183 -26.84 9.04 -7.80
C TYR A 183 -26.91 10.57 -7.94
N VAL A 184 -27.66 11.08 -8.93
CA VAL A 184 -27.92 12.51 -9.11
C VAL A 184 -29.42 12.71 -9.39
N TRP A 185 -30.15 13.30 -8.45
CA TRP A 185 -31.60 13.50 -8.59
C TRP A 185 -31.96 14.32 -9.84
N ASP A 186 -31.33 15.49 -10.02
CA ASP A 186 -31.70 16.50 -11.02
C ASP A 186 -31.28 16.18 -12.48
N ASP A 187 -30.56 15.08 -12.73
CA ASP A 187 -30.09 14.70 -14.07
C ASP A 187 -30.49 13.26 -14.43
N ASP A 188 -30.31 12.31 -13.51
CA ASP A 188 -30.49 10.88 -13.80
C ASP A 188 -31.93 10.40 -13.50
N TYR A 189 -32.71 11.12 -12.68
CA TYR A 189 -33.94 10.58 -12.06
C TYR A 189 -35.18 11.47 -12.10
N ASP A 190 -35.20 12.54 -12.90
CA ASP A 190 -36.47 13.16 -13.35
C ASP A 190 -37.42 12.09 -13.96
N GLY A 191 -36.83 11.03 -14.52
CA GLY A 191 -37.52 9.83 -15.00
C GLY A 191 -38.35 9.07 -13.96
N ILE A 192 -38.07 9.20 -12.65
CA ILE A 192 -38.88 8.52 -11.61
C ILE A 192 -40.28 9.14 -11.54
N LEU A 193 -40.40 10.43 -11.81
CA LEU A 193 -41.69 11.14 -11.85
C LEU A 193 -42.50 10.80 -13.11
N GLU A 194 -41.90 10.19 -14.13
CA GLU A 194 -42.63 9.66 -15.30
C GLU A 194 -43.60 8.53 -14.91
N PHE A 195 -43.36 7.87 -13.77
CA PHE A 195 -44.26 6.86 -13.21
C PHE A 195 -45.38 7.47 -12.36
N SER A 196 -45.76 8.72 -12.64
CA SER A 196 -46.89 9.40 -12.03
C SER A 196 -47.98 9.72 -13.06
N GLU A 197 -49.22 9.50 -12.67
CA GLU A 197 -50.39 9.72 -13.52
C GLU A 197 -51.43 10.58 -12.80
N ARG A 198 -52.26 11.31 -13.55
CA ARG A 198 -53.41 12.02 -12.98
C ARG A 198 -54.53 11.04 -12.68
N ASN A 199 -55.18 11.21 -11.54
CA ASN A 199 -56.31 10.38 -11.18
C ASN A 199 -57.49 10.62 -12.13
N LEU A 200 -57.86 9.57 -12.89
CA LEU A 200 -58.96 9.61 -13.86
C LEU A 200 -60.35 9.51 -13.22
N GLY A 201 -60.43 9.41 -11.88
CA GLY A 201 -61.67 9.44 -11.14
C GLY A 201 -62.41 10.78 -11.30
N VAL A 202 -63.74 10.74 -11.42
CA VAL A 202 -64.57 11.95 -11.56
C VAL A 202 -64.29 12.92 -10.41
N GLY A 203 -63.91 14.15 -10.75
CA GLY A 203 -63.59 15.21 -9.77
C GLY A 203 -62.20 15.11 -9.12
N ARG A 204 -61.38 14.12 -9.50
CA ARG A 204 -60.05 13.87 -8.91
C ARG A 204 -58.88 14.19 -9.84
N GLY A 205 -59.11 14.83 -10.99
CA GLY A 205 -58.07 15.09 -11.99
C GLY A 205 -56.86 15.94 -11.51
N GLN A 206 -56.93 16.53 -10.32
CA GLN A 206 -55.79 17.22 -9.69
C GLN A 206 -54.93 16.29 -8.83
N ASP A 207 -55.45 15.13 -8.41
CA ASP A 207 -54.69 14.15 -7.63
C ASP A 207 -53.66 13.44 -8.51
N ILE A 208 -52.45 13.29 -8.00
CA ILE A 208 -51.37 12.54 -8.65
C ILE A 208 -51.27 11.17 -8.00
N ILE A 209 -51.26 10.12 -8.82
CA ILE A 209 -51.08 8.72 -8.41
C ILE A 209 -49.69 8.30 -8.86
N TYR A 210 -48.90 7.74 -7.95
CA TYR A 210 -47.56 7.23 -8.24
C TYR A 210 -47.60 5.71 -8.35
N ASP A 211 -47.00 5.15 -9.40
CA ASP A 211 -46.71 3.73 -9.51
C ASP A 211 -45.47 3.39 -8.68
N LEU A 212 -45.68 3.30 -7.36
CA LEU A 212 -44.63 3.04 -6.37
C LEU A 212 -43.88 1.71 -6.65
N GLN A 213 -44.53 0.74 -7.30
CA GLN A 213 -43.89 -0.52 -7.64
C GLN A 213 -42.86 -0.35 -8.76
N LYS A 214 -43.18 0.41 -9.82
CA LYS A 214 -42.22 0.73 -10.88
C LYS A 214 -41.07 1.59 -10.35
N ILE A 215 -41.40 2.60 -9.55
CA ILE A 215 -40.41 3.47 -8.92
C ILE A 215 -39.43 2.64 -8.07
N GLU A 216 -39.94 1.71 -7.27
CA GLU A 216 -39.09 0.82 -6.45
C GLU A 216 -38.19 -0.08 -7.30
N ILE A 217 -38.69 -0.62 -8.42
CA ILE A 217 -37.91 -1.47 -9.33
C ILE A 217 -36.76 -0.67 -9.95
N GLU A 218 -37.05 0.49 -10.54
CA GLU A 218 -36.02 1.29 -11.22
C GLU A 218 -34.97 1.80 -10.23
N LEU A 219 -35.38 2.30 -9.06
CA LEU A 219 -34.43 2.69 -8.01
C LEU A 219 -33.56 1.52 -7.54
N SER A 220 -34.14 0.33 -7.33
CA SER A 220 -33.37 -0.84 -6.88
C SER A 220 -32.34 -1.30 -7.91
N ARG A 221 -32.68 -1.21 -9.20
CA ARG A 221 -31.74 -1.50 -10.30
C ARG A 221 -30.58 -0.53 -10.29
N CYS A 222 -30.84 0.76 -10.26
CA CYS A 222 -29.77 1.74 -10.34
C CYS A 222 -28.88 1.79 -9.09
N LEU A 223 -29.48 1.69 -7.90
CA LEU A 223 -28.79 1.86 -6.63
C LEU A 223 -28.16 0.59 -6.05
N VAL A 224 -28.54 -0.60 -6.55
CA VAL A 224 -28.07 -1.87 -5.98
C VAL A 224 -27.49 -2.82 -7.02
N SER A 225 -27.98 -2.79 -8.27
CA SER A 225 -27.43 -3.69 -9.30
C SER A 225 -25.95 -3.40 -9.54
N GLU A 226 -25.16 -4.48 -9.56
CA GLU A 226 -23.69 -4.47 -9.75
C GLU A 226 -22.90 -3.66 -8.71
N LYS A 227 -23.56 -3.16 -7.66
CA LYS A 227 -22.92 -2.48 -6.54
C LYS A 227 -22.30 -3.51 -5.62
N VAL A 228 -21.20 -3.12 -5.00
CA VAL A 228 -20.45 -4.00 -4.11
C VAL A 228 -20.36 -3.43 -2.71
N HIS A 229 -20.32 -4.33 -1.75
CA HIS A 229 -19.88 -4.01 -0.41
C HIS A 229 -18.35 -3.83 -0.43
N ILE A 230 -17.88 -2.67 -0.01
CA ILE A 230 -16.43 -2.39 -0.02
C ILE A 230 -15.83 -2.92 1.28
N GLU A 231 -14.92 -3.89 1.16
CA GLU A 231 -14.27 -4.52 2.32
C GLU A 231 -13.16 -3.64 2.86
N ALA A 232 -13.00 -3.63 4.19
CA ALA A 232 -11.84 -3.06 4.84
C ALA A 232 -10.68 -4.05 4.77
N LEU A 233 -9.48 -3.57 4.46
CA LEU A 233 -8.26 -4.39 4.42
C LEU A 233 -7.84 -4.80 5.83
N ASN A 234 -7.95 -3.87 6.78
CA ASN A 234 -7.70 -4.03 8.21
C ASN A 234 -8.84 -3.36 9.00
N GLU A 235 -8.82 -3.41 10.34
CA GLU A 235 -9.90 -2.90 11.21
C GLU A 235 -10.39 -1.47 10.93
N SER A 236 -9.62 -0.63 10.22
CA SER A 236 -9.95 0.78 9.98
C SER A 236 -9.44 1.39 8.67
N SER A 237 -8.94 0.56 7.73
CA SER A 237 -8.39 1.06 6.46
C SER A 237 -9.04 0.37 5.26
N TYR A 238 -9.56 1.16 4.33
CA TYR A 238 -10.15 0.69 3.08
C TYR A 238 -9.18 0.69 1.90
N MET A 239 -7.99 1.28 2.07
CA MET A 239 -6.94 1.29 1.05
C MET A 239 -5.56 1.02 1.64
N GLU A 240 -4.65 0.45 0.84
CA GLU A 240 -3.24 0.27 1.20
C GLU A 240 -2.55 1.63 1.47
N CYS A 241 -1.71 1.70 2.50
CA CYS A 241 -0.93 2.90 2.77
C CYS A 241 0.06 3.16 1.63
N PHE A 242 0.25 4.45 1.30
CA PHE A 242 1.15 4.84 0.23
C PHE A 242 2.60 4.42 0.55
N PRO A 243 3.27 3.67 -0.35
CA PRO A 243 4.63 3.24 -0.11
C PRO A 243 5.63 4.33 -0.51
N TYR A 244 6.29 4.93 0.48
CA TYR A 244 7.34 5.93 0.25
C TYR A 244 8.66 5.31 -0.18
N HIS A 245 9.45 6.10 -0.90
CA HIS A 245 10.83 5.80 -1.24
C HIS A 245 11.65 5.45 0.01
N MET A 246 12.35 4.31 -0.01
CA MET A 246 13.20 3.81 1.08
C MET A 246 12.46 3.42 2.37
N GLU A 247 11.13 3.25 2.30
CA GLU A 247 10.30 2.79 3.43
C GLU A 247 9.69 1.40 3.18
N LEU A 248 10.21 0.62 2.21
CA LEU A 248 9.68 -0.70 1.83
C LEU A 248 9.47 -1.65 3.04
N PHE A 249 10.45 -1.70 3.93
CA PHE A 249 10.39 -2.59 5.09
C PHE A 249 9.43 -2.13 6.19
N GLN A 250 8.98 -0.87 6.16
CA GLN A 250 7.94 -0.40 7.07
C GLN A 250 6.57 -1.01 6.71
N SER A 251 6.30 -1.17 5.41
CA SER A 251 5.04 -1.75 4.93
C SER A 251 5.11 -3.27 4.73
N SER A 252 6.28 -3.81 4.37
CA SER A 252 6.46 -5.23 4.08
C SER A 252 7.78 -5.76 4.63
N MET A 253 7.94 -5.74 5.96
CA MET A 253 9.15 -6.18 6.67
C MET A 253 9.69 -7.56 6.23
N ARG A 254 8.80 -8.49 5.88
CA ARG A 254 9.12 -9.87 5.46
C ARG A 254 9.22 -10.08 3.95
N ILE A 255 9.25 -9.01 3.13
CA ILE A 255 9.21 -9.11 1.66
C ILE A 255 10.29 -10.02 1.07
N LEU A 256 11.51 -9.99 1.61
CA LEU A 256 12.59 -10.84 1.14
C LEU A 256 12.28 -12.32 1.39
N GLY A 257 11.67 -12.64 2.55
CA GLY A 257 11.21 -13.99 2.87
C GLY A 257 10.05 -14.43 1.99
N ASP A 258 9.08 -13.54 1.76
CA ASP A 258 7.97 -13.79 0.83
C ASP A 258 8.49 -14.16 -0.57
N ILE A 259 9.50 -13.44 -1.06
CA ILE A 259 10.09 -13.71 -2.38
C ILE A 259 10.90 -15.01 -2.37
N ARG A 260 11.65 -15.31 -1.31
CA ARG A 260 12.36 -16.60 -1.14
C ARG A 260 11.39 -17.79 -1.19
N ASN A 261 10.18 -17.62 -0.63
CA ASN A 261 9.13 -18.63 -0.67
C ASN A 261 8.50 -18.80 -2.07
N LEU A 262 8.43 -17.71 -2.86
CA LEU A 262 7.89 -17.74 -4.22
C LEU A 262 8.91 -18.25 -5.25
N ILE A 263 10.17 -17.84 -5.13
CA ILE A 263 11.25 -18.13 -6.07
C ILE A 263 12.49 -18.54 -5.26
N PRO A 264 12.96 -19.79 -5.38
CA PRO A 264 14.20 -20.24 -4.75
C PRO A 264 15.36 -19.31 -5.11
N GLN A 265 15.97 -18.70 -4.10
CA GLN A 265 17.07 -17.75 -4.29
C GLN A 265 18.44 -18.44 -4.23
N GLU A 266 19.35 -18.01 -5.09
CA GLU A 266 20.75 -18.42 -5.15
C GLU A 266 21.67 -17.20 -4.92
N PRO A 267 22.85 -17.40 -4.31
CA PRO A 267 23.81 -16.32 -4.13
C PRO A 267 24.30 -15.78 -5.48
N ILE A 268 24.61 -14.49 -5.54
CA ILE A 268 25.23 -13.90 -6.73
C ILE A 268 26.63 -14.49 -6.92
N PRO A 269 26.99 -14.92 -8.15
CA PRO A 269 28.37 -15.33 -8.44
C PRO A 269 29.39 -14.25 -8.08
N THR A 270 30.46 -14.62 -7.38
CA THR A 270 31.45 -13.68 -6.83
C THR A 270 32.01 -12.70 -7.87
N GLU A 271 32.28 -13.18 -9.08
CA GLU A 271 32.76 -12.33 -10.19
C GLU A 271 31.79 -11.19 -10.52
N ARG A 272 30.48 -11.49 -10.54
CA ARG A 272 29.42 -10.51 -10.82
C ARG A 272 29.21 -9.56 -9.64
N ALA A 273 29.28 -10.08 -8.42
CA ALA A 273 29.20 -9.25 -7.22
C ALA A 273 30.34 -8.22 -7.16
N LEU A 274 31.57 -8.61 -7.52
CA LEU A 274 32.72 -7.70 -7.60
C LEU A 274 32.57 -6.65 -8.70
N MET A 275 32.03 -7.04 -9.87
CA MET A 275 31.71 -6.08 -10.94
C MET A 275 30.69 -5.04 -10.48
N ILE A 276 29.65 -5.46 -9.75
CA ILE A 276 28.61 -4.57 -9.23
C ILE A 276 29.17 -3.68 -8.11
N LYS A 277 30.03 -4.20 -7.23
CA LYS A 277 30.70 -3.40 -6.18
C LYS A 277 31.76 -2.43 -6.72
N GLY A 278 32.10 -2.48 -8.01
CA GLY A 278 33.13 -1.61 -8.61
C GLY A 278 34.56 -1.96 -8.17
N SER A 279 34.77 -3.14 -7.56
CA SER A 279 36.07 -3.55 -7.02
C SER A 279 36.86 -4.32 -8.08
N SER A 280 37.84 -3.69 -8.72
CA SER A 280 38.83 -4.44 -9.51
C SER A 280 39.60 -5.37 -8.58
N ALA A 281 39.51 -6.67 -8.82
CA ALA A 281 40.19 -7.69 -8.02
C ALA A 281 41.73 -7.54 -8.09
N SER A 282 42.33 -6.93 -7.07
CA SER A 282 43.73 -7.15 -6.72
C SER A 282 43.78 -7.77 -5.32
N PRO A 283 44.31 -9.01 -5.15
CA PRO A 283 44.32 -9.72 -3.87
C PRO A 283 45.27 -9.13 -2.80
N TYR A 284 45.91 -7.98 -3.06
CA TYR A 284 47.01 -7.47 -2.26
C TYR A 284 46.90 -5.97 -1.97
N GLU A 285 45.80 -5.49 -1.40
CA GLU A 285 45.80 -4.18 -0.73
C GLU A 285 45.05 -4.25 0.60
N PHE A 286 45.76 -4.73 1.62
CA PHE A 286 45.47 -4.35 2.99
C PHE A 286 45.93 -2.90 3.20
N MET A 287 45.01 -2.08 3.71
CA MET A 287 45.21 -0.73 4.25
C MET A 287 45.62 0.36 3.24
N THR A 288 44.65 1.12 2.75
CA THR A 288 44.66 2.59 2.89
C THR A 288 43.22 3.14 2.86
N ASN A 289 42.99 4.26 3.54
CA ASN A 289 41.75 5.03 3.58
C ASN A 289 41.34 5.56 2.20
N GLN A 290 40.89 4.70 1.28
CA GLN A 290 40.25 5.12 0.04
C GLN A 290 38.73 5.05 0.22
N MET A 291 38.14 6.22 0.49
CA MET A 291 36.69 6.42 0.64
C MET A 291 35.92 6.44 -0.70
N ASP A 292 36.56 6.23 -1.86
CA ASP A 292 35.93 6.46 -3.17
C ASP A 292 35.95 5.24 -4.09
N THR A 293 35.29 4.15 -3.67
CA THR A 293 34.78 3.09 -4.58
C THR A 293 33.25 3.01 -4.54
N SER A 294 32.61 4.11 -4.15
CA SER A 294 31.15 4.20 -4.05
C SER A 294 30.51 4.06 -5.42
N LEU A 295 29.47 3.24 -5.51
CA LEU A 295 28.45 3.44 -6.54
C LEU A 295 27.97 4.89 -6.43
N ASP A 296 27.89 5.64 -7.53
CA ASP A 296 27.24 6.95 -7.47
C ASP A 296 25.73 6.73 -7.22
N ASN A 297 25.22 7.28 -6.12
CA ASN A 297 23.82 7.26 -5.66
C ASN A 297 23.16 5.86 -5.55
N PRO A 298 23.60 4.99 -4.62
CA PRO A 298 23.10 3.63 -4.48
C PRO A 298 21.62 3.55 -4.01
N SER A 299 21.06 4.62 -3.45
CA SER A 299 19.64 4.72 -3.08
C SER A 299 18.69 4.65 -4.28
N ASP A 300 19.07 5.22 -5.43
CA ASP A 300 18.24 5.19 -6.64
C ASP A 300 18.10 3.76 -7.17
N ILE A 301 19.22 3.02 -7.16
CA ILE A 301 19.25 1.61 -7.55
C ILE A 301 18.46 0.76 -6.56
N LEU A 302 18.61 1.02 -5.27
CA LEU A 302 17.87 0.30 -4.25
C LEU A 302 16.36 0.49 -4.46
N SER A 303 15.91 1.69 -4.77
CA SER A 303 14.49 2.00 -5.01
C SER A 303 13.93 1.34 -6.27
N ALA A 304 14.73 1.26 -7.33
CA ALA A 304 14.40 0.45 -8.50
C ALA A 304 14.24 -1.03 -8.14
N LEU A 305 15.10 -1.56 -7.26
CA LEU A 305 14.96 -2.93 -6.75
C LEU A 305 13.74 -3.09 -5.86
N GLU A 306 13.40 -2.12 -5.01
CA GLU A 306 12.19 -2.16 -4.17
C GLU A 306 10.91 -2.27 -5.00
N ILE A 307 10.79 -1.48 -6.08
CA ILE A 307 9.69 -1.60 -7.03
C ILE A 307 9.66 -3.01 -7.62
N LEU A 308 10.80 -3.52 -8.07
CA LEU A 308 10.91 -4.85 -8.67
C LEU A 308 10.52 -5.98 -7.69
N LEU A 309 10.96 -5.92 -6.43
CA LEU A 309 10.59 -6.87 -5.37
C LEU A 309 9.06 -6.87 -5.17
N CYS A 310 8.44 -5.70 -5.13
CA CYS A 310 6.98 -5.57 -4.97
C CYS A 310 6.21 -6.15 -6.15
N PHE A 311 6.69 -5.92 -7.38
CA PHE A 311 6.10 -6.52 -8.57
C PHE A 311 6.20 -8.04 -8.55
N ILE A 312 7.37 -8.60 -8.25
CA ILE A 312 7.58 -10.05 -8.22
C ILE A 312 6.77 -10.74 -7.12
N LYS A 313 6.57 -10.10 -5.97
CA LYS A 313 5.67 -10.58 -4.92
C LYS A 313 4.23 -10.76 -5.44
N ARG A 314 3.78 -9.90 -6.36
CA ARG A 314 2.42 -9.94 -6.94
C ARG A 314 2.34 -10.83 -8.19
N THR A 315 3.38 -10.86 -9.02
CA THR A 315 3.43 -11.60 -10.29
C THR A 315 4.73 -12.39 -10.39
N PRO A 316 4.85 -13.51 -9.66
CA PRO A 316 6.05 -14.33 -9.68
C PRO A 316 6.27 -14.85 -11.09
N GLY A 317 7.38 -14.47 -11.72
CA GLY A 317 7.73 -14.80 -13.11
C GLY A 317 8.10 -16.28 -13.34
N GLY A 318 7.56 -17.21 -12.55
CA GLY A 318 7.92 -18.63 -12.60
C GLY A 318 9.22 -18.98 -11.85
N GLY A 319 9.88 -20.06 -12.27
CA GLY A 319 10.96 -20.76 -11.54
C GLY A 319 12.33 -20.06 -11.47
N GLY A 320 12.38 -18.73 -11.37
CA GLY A 320 13.61 -17.99 -11.06
C GLY A 320 14.65 -17.88 -12.19
N GLU A 321 14.51 -18.63 -13.27
CA GLU A 321 15.47 -18.71 -14.38
C GLU A 321 15.38 -17.56 -15.40
N ILE A 322 14.29 -16.78 -15.37
CA ILE A 322 14.13 -15.60 -16.23
C ILE A 322 15.16 -14.54 -15.84
N GLU A 323 15.79 -13.91 -16.82
CA GLU A 323 16.68 -12.77 -16.58
C GLU A 323 15.91 -11.58 -16.00
N ILE A 324 16.48 -10.86 -15.04
CA ILE A 324 15.86 -9.67 -14.46
C ILE A 324 15.53 -8.65 -15.57
N LYS A 325 16.45 -8.48 -16.53
CA LYS A 325 16.28 -7.61 -17.68
C LYS A 325 15.11 -8.03 -18.59
N GLU A 326 14.98 -9.33 -18.85
CA GLU A 326 13.87 -9.88 -19.64
C GLU A 326 12.53 -9.76 -18.91
N TYR A 327 12.52 -9.92 -17.60
CA TYR A 327 11.31 -9.74 -16.80
C TYR A 327 10.84 -8.27 -16.84
N ILE A 328 11.75 -7.32 -16.64
CA ILE A 328 11.42 -5.88 -16.68
C ILE A 328 10.85 -5.47 -18.04
N SER A 329 11.43 -5.95 -19.14
CA SER A 329 10.97 -5.58 -20.49
C SER A 329 9.57 -6.11 -20.83
N LYS A 330 9.06 -7.11 -20.12
CA LYS A 330 7.68 -7.61 -20.27
C LYS A 330 6.63 -6.68 -19.67
N TRP A 331 7.02 -5.76 -18.78
CA TRP A 331 6.08 -4.92 -18.05
C TRP A 331 6.28 -3.45 -18.38
N ALA A 332 5.29 -2.83 -19.03
CA ALA A 332 5.31 -1.41 -19.35
C ALA A 332 5.47 -0.50 -18.10
N SER A 333 4.98 -0.94 -16.94
CA SER A 333 5.13 -0.21 -15.67
C SER A 333 6.57 -0.18 -15.13
N LEU A 334 7.45 -1.06 -15.61
CA LEU A 334 8.84 -1.15 -15.19
C LEU A 334 9.81 -0.54 -16.22
N SER A 335 9.33 -0.02 -17.35
CA SER A 335 10.19 0.54 -18.39
C SER A 335 11.02 1.72 -17.88
N GLU A 336 10.44 2.57 -17.05
CA GLU A 336 11.11 3.74 -16.46
C GLU A 336 12.30 3.34 -15.56
N ILE A 337 12.27 2.14 -14.96
CA ILE A 337 13.43 1.62 -14.19
C ILE A 337 14.61 1.30 -15.13
N SER A 338 14.32 0.82 -16.34
CA SER A 338 15.34 0.48 -17.34
C SER A 338 15.94 1.71 -18.05
N GLU A 339 15.31 2.88 -17.91
CA GLU A 339 15.83 4.17 -18.41
C GLU A 339 16.94 4.72 -17.51
N ASN A 340 17.03 4.26 -16.26
CA ASN A 340 18.14 4.61 -15.39
C ASN A 340 19.42 3.92 -15.91
N ASP A 341 20.31 4.68 -16.53
CA ASP A 341 21.56 4.18 -17.12
C ASP A 341 22.42 3.37 -16.12
N ARG A 342 22.34 3.67 -14.82
CA ARG A 342 23.08 2.94 -13.78
C ARG A 342 22.46 1.59 -13.48
N PHE A 343 21.13 1.55 -13.36
CA PHE A 343 20.40 0.31 -13.21
C PHE A 343 20.58 -0.59 -14.44
N LYS A 344 20.62 0.01 -15.64
CA LYS A 344 20.90 -0.67 -16.91
C LYS A 344 22.26 -1.39 -16.91
N ASN A 345 23.29 -0.83 -16.28
CA ASN A 345 24.59 -1.50 -16.15
C ASN A 345 24.50 -2.75 -15.27
N ILE A 346 23.76 -2.69 -14.15
CA ILE A 346 23.50 -3.85 -13.28
C ILE A 346 22.66 -4.91 -14.02
N LEU A 347 21.68 -4.48 -14.82
CA LEU A 347 20.86 -5.38 -15.63
C LEU A 347 21.66 -6.11 -16.71
N ASN A 348 22.82 -5.60 -17.11
CA ASN A 348 23.72 -6.26 -18.07
C ASN A 348 24.64 -7.31 -17.41
N ALA A 349 24.56 -7.52 -16.09
CA ALA A 349 25.30 -8.59 -15.39
C ALA A 349 24.67 -9.99 -15.55
N ASP A 350 23.73 -10.15 -16.49
CA ASP A 350 23.00 -11.39 -16.81
C ASP A 350 22.41 -12.09 -15.57
N LEU A 351 21.97 -11.31 -14.58
CA LEU A 351 21.37 -11.82 -13.36
C LEU A 351 19.93 -12.29 -13.63
N LYS A 352 19.62 -13.47 -13.09
CA LYS A 352 18.27 -14.08 -13.11
C LYS A 352 17.47 -13.73 -11.86
N LEU A 353 16.14 -13.91 -11.90
CA LEU A 353 15.22 -13.64 -10.79
C LEU A 353 15.61 -14.39 -9.49
N LYS A 354 16.24 -15.55 -9.59
CA LYS A 354 16.79 -16.28 -8.43
C LYS A 354 17.94 -15.57 -7.71
N HIS A 355 18.56 -14.55 -8.30
CA HIS A 355 19.62 -13.77 -7.65
C HIS A 355 19.12 -12.43 -7.11
N LEU A 356 17.82 -12.14 -7.22
CA LEU A 356 17.27 -10.82 -6.94
C LEU A 356 17.43 -10.41 -5.47
N VAL A 357 17.16 -11.32 -4.54
CA VAL A 357 17.32 -11.02 -3.10
C VAL A 357 18.79 -10.77 -2.78
N GLY A 358 19.70 -11.58 -3.34
CA GLY A 358 21.14 -11.35 -3.20
C GLY A 358 21.58 -9.99 -3.77
N LEU A 359 20.96 -9.55 -4.87
CA LEU A 359 21.26 -8.24 -5.48
C LEU A 359 20.77 -7.09 -4.61
N TYR A 360 19.55 -7.20 -4.07
CA TYR A 360 19.03 -6.23 -3.13
C TYR A 360 19.94 -6.08 -1.91
N GLU A 361 20.26 -7.20 -1.27
CA GLU A 361 21.13 -7.26 -0.09
C GLU A 361 22.53 -6.68 -0.34
N LEU A 362 23.06 -6.86 -1.55
CA LEU A 362 24.37 -6.33 -1.97
C LEU A 362 24.39 -4.79 -2.04
N ILE A 363 23.34 -4.20 -2.62
CA ILE A 363 23.22 -2.74 -2.75
C ILE A 363 22.82 -2.13 -1.42
N GLU A 364 21.92 -2.77 -0.68
CA GLU A 364 21.53 -2.38 0.68
C GLU A 364 22.75 -2.24 1.60
N GLU A 365 23.68 -3.19 1.57
CA GLU A 365 24.91 -3.12 2.38
C GLU A 365 25.70 -1.82 2.11
N GLN A 366 25.79 -1.39 0.85
CA GLN A 366 26.49 -0.15 0.47
C GLN A 366 25.74 1.09 0.98
N VAL A 367 24.42 1.12 0.84
CA VAL A 367 23.57 2.20 1.34
C VAL A 367 23.66 2.29 2.87
N ALA A 368 23.55 1.17 3.57
CA ALA A 368 23.56 1.10 5.03
C ALA A 368 24.85 1.66 5.63
N ASN A 369 26.00 1.45 4.97
CA ASN A 369 27.29 2.05 5.40
C ASN A 369 27.25 3.58 5.50
N THR A 370 26.41 4.22 4.68
CA THR A 370 26.21 5.68 4.70
C THR A 370 25.07 6.07 5.64
N SER A 371 23.93 5.37 5.55
CA SER A 371 22.71 5.72 6.28
C SER A 371 22.81 5.54 7.79
N VAL A 372 23.60 4.57 8.28
CA VAL A 372 23.75 4.29 9.71
C VAL A 372 24.28 5.50 10.50
N ARG A 373 25.01 6.41 9.86
CA ARG A 373 25.54 7.62 10.51
C ARG A 373 24.45 8.62 10.92
N TYR A 374 23.29 8.55 10.29
CA TYR A 374 22.20 9.52 10.43
C TYR A 374 21.05 9.04 11.32
N ILE A 375 21.24 7.94 12.04
CA ILE A 375 20.25 7.42 12.98
C ILE A 375 20.05 8.44 14.12
N HIS A 376 18.82 8.51 14.63
CA HIS A 376 18.47 9.40 15.72
C HIS A 376 19.28 9.08 16.99
N ASP A 377 19.68 10.10 17.74
CA ASP A 377 20.55 9.96 18.93
C ASP A 377 19.94 9.13 20.05
N LYS A 378 18.62 8.92 20.01
CA LYS A 378 17.85 8.08 20.94
C LYS A 378 18.26 6.60 20.87
N TYR A 379 18.79 6.16 19.73
CA TYR A 379 19.28 4.78 19.53
C TYR A 379 20.80 4.65 19.73
N LYS A 380 21.48 5.71 20.19
CA LYS A 380 22.95 5.74 20.38
C LYS A 380 23.33 5.67 21.86
N ALA A 381 22.52 5.03 22.69
CA ALA A 381 22.82 4.83 24.10
C ALA A 381 24.06 3.93 24.23
N LYS A 382 25.01 4.33 25.08
CA LYS A 382 26.24 3.57 25.28
C LYS A 382 25.94 2.21 25.90
N LEU A 383 26.68 1.20 25.45
CA LEU A 383 26.70 -0.11 26.08
C LEU A 383 27.27 0.00 27.50
N SER A 384 26.77 -0.85 28.39
CA SER A 384 27.40 -1.06 29.69
C SER A 384 28.64 -1.94 29.53
N ARG A 385 29.54 -1.91 30.52
CA ARG A 385 30.74 -2.77 30.50
C ARG A 385 30.39 -4.27 30.48
N GLU A 386 29.27 -4.64 31.09
CA GLU A 386 28.80 -6.03 31.12
C GLU A 386 28.37 -6.47 29.71
N MET A 387 27.56 -5.65 29.04
CA MET A 387 27.14 -5.88 27.65
C MET A 387 28.33 -5.91 26.67
N GLU A 388 29.31 -5.01 26.85
CA GLU A 388 30.53 -5.00 26.02
C GLU A 388 31.31 -6.29 26.17
N ASN A 389 31.54 -6.77 27.41
CA ASN A 389 32.26 -8.01 27.65
C ASN A 389 31.54 -9.21 27.05
N GLU A 390 30.21 -9.28 27.21
CA GLU A 390 29.40 -10.37 26.67
C GLU A 390 29.46 -10.43 25.13
N LEU A 391 29.39 -9.28 24.45
CA LEU A 391 29.60 -9.23 23.00
C LEU A 391 31.00 -9.71 22.61
N MET A 392 32.02 -9.24 23.31
CA MET A 392 33.42 -9.58 23.00
C MET A 392 33.72 -11.07 23.25
N ASP A 393 33.03 -11.70 24.20
CA ASP A 393 33.17 -13.12 24.51
C ASP A 393 32.46 -14.02 23.48
N ASN A 394 31.41 -13.52 22.82
CA ASN A 394 30.58 -14.27 21.86
C ASN A 394 30.94 -14.02 20.38
N VAL A 395 31.71 -12.96 20.09
CA VAL A 395 32.08 -12.54 18.73
C VAL A 395 33.52 -12.88 18.41
N ASP A 396 33.75 -13.46 17.23
CA ASP A 396 35.08 -13.73 16.72
C ASP A 396 35.53 -12.74 15.64
N TYR A 397 36.78 -12.29 15.77
CA TYR A 397 37.45 -11.37 14.88
C TYR A 397 38.45 -12.07 13.94
N ALA A 398 38.66 -13.39 14.08
CA ALA A 398 39.57 -14.15 13.24
C ALA A 398 38.92 -14.55 11.89
N VAL A 399 39.76 -14.63 10.85
CA VAL A 399 39.37 -15.16 9.53
C VAL A 399 40.26 -16.37 9.23
N PRO A 400 39.73 -17.61 9.16
CA PRO A 400 38.32 -18.02 9.31
C PRO A 400 37.91 -18.19 10.79
N ALA A 401 36.62 -17.96 11.07
CA ALA A 401 36.07 -18.08 12.41
C ALA A 401 35.93 -19.55 12.87
N PRO A 402 36.19 -19.89 14.15
CA PRO A 402 35.80 -21.16 14.75
C PRO A 402 34.28 -21.37 14.64
N GLN A 403 33.84 -22.63 14.58
CA GLN A 403 32.40 -22.97 14.42
C GLN A 403 31.51 -22.57 15.61
N ASP A 404 32.11 -22.16 16.73
CA ASP A 404 31.41 -21.96 18.01
C ASP A 404 31.16 -20.49 18.38
N LEU A 405 31.61 -19.51 17.58
CA LEU A 405 31.46 -18.07 17.83
C LEU A 405 30.82 -17.34 16.64
N LEU A 406 30.23 -16.17 16.90
CA LEU A 406 29.61 -15.36 15.86
C LEU A 406 30.66 -14.56 15.07
N PRO A 407 30.67 -14.58 13.72
CA PRO A 407 31.64 -13.79 12.95
C PRO A 407 31.39 -12.29 13.10
N ALA A 408 32.43 -11.51 13.44
CA ALA A 408 32.32 -10.06 13.64
C ALA A 408 31.76 -9.32 12.42
N GLU A 409 32.16 -9.72 11.21
CA GLU A 409 31.65 -9.14 9.96
C GLU A 409 30.14 -9.39 9.79
N ALA A 410 29.66 -10.58 10.16
CA ALA A 410 28.24 -10.92 10.10
C ALA A 410 27.44 -10.14 11.16
N CYS A 411 27.94 -10.02 12.39
CA CYS A 411 27.33 -9.20 13.44
C CYS A 411 27.21 -7.73 13.00
N ALA A 412 28.29 -7.14 12.47
CA ALA A 412 28.28 -5.77 11.98
C ALA A 412 27.28 -5.57 10.83
N LEU A 413 27.18 -6.53 9.91
CA LEU A 413 26.23 -6.49 8.80
C LEU A 413 24.78 -6.56 9.29
N VAL A 414 24.47 -7.44 10.25
CA VAL A 414 23.13 -7.58 10.85
C VAL A 414 22.69 -6.28 11.48
N LEU A 415 23.57 -5.64 12.26
CA LEU A 415 23.26 -4.36 12.89
C LEU A 415 23.02 -3.27 11.84
N LYS A 416 23.85 -3.20 10.78
CA LYS A 416 23.63 -2.28 9.66
C LYS A 416 22.27 -2.48 8.99
N ARG A 417 21.90 -3.73 8.72
CA ARG A 417 20.60 -4.07 8.12
C ARG A 417 19.45 -3.76 9.07
N PHE A 418 19.57 -4.07 10.36
CA PHE A 418 18.57 -3.73 11.37
C PHE A 418 18.33 -2.21 11.41
N MET A 419 19.40 -1.43 11.52
CA MET A 419 19.36 0.02 11.52
C MET A 419 18.74 0.60 10.23
N TYR A 420 19.03 0.00 9.08
CA TYR A 420 18.50 0.45 7.80
C TYR A 420 17.04 0.02 7.56
N ARG A 421 16.66 -1.22 7.88
CA ARG A 421 15.30 -1.73 7.60
C ARG A 421 14.28 -1.30 8.65
N TYR A 422 14.70 -1.21 9.92
CA TYR A 422 13.79 -1.04 11.06
C TYR A 422 13.84 0.39 11.65
N LEU A 423 15.03 0.96 11.87
CA LEU A 423 15.18 2.25 12.58
C LEU A 423 14.96 3.50 11.72
N GLN A 424 14.67 3.36 10.43
CA GLN A 424 14.29 4.49 9.59
C GLN A 424 12.87 5.01 9.92
N GLY A 425 12.07 4.24 10.67
CA GLY A 425 10.76 4.67 11.14
C GLY A 425 10.81 5.58 12.37
N GLU A 426 9.87 6.52 12.47
CA GLU A 426 9.86 7.54 13.55
C GLU A 426 9.43 6.98 14.93
N ASN A 427 8.70 5.84 14.95
CA ASN A 427 8.00 5.35 16.14
C ASN A 427 8.54 4.02 16.71
N GLN A 428 9.78 3.64 16.41
CA GLN A 428 10.32 2.40 17.00
C GLN A 428 10.62 2.57 18.48
N LYS A 429 10.37 1.49 19.24
CA LYS A 429 10.52 1.47 20.70
C LYS A 429 11.98 1.21 21.07
N GLU A 430 12.55 2.13 21.84
CA GLU A 430 13.96 2.11 22.25
C GLU A 430 14.26 1.05 23.31
N ASN A 431 13.29 0.78 24.20
CA ASN A 431 13.47 -0.10 25.36
C ASN A 431 13.14 -1.57 25.07
N GLU A 432 12.94 -1.95 23.81
CA GLU A 432 12.75 -3.35 23.46
C GLU A 432 14.09 -4.07 23.30
N PRO A 433 14.17 -5.36 23.69
CA PRO A 433 15.37 -6.16 23.47
C PRO A 433 15.67 -6.33 21.98
N LEU A 434 16.93 -6.12 21.59
CA LEU A 434 17.38 -6.20 20.19
C LEU A 434 17.28 -7.63 19.64
N TYR A 435 17.51 -8.64 20.47
CA TYR A 435 17.49 -10.06 20.08
C TYR A 435 16.14 -10.49 19.49
N LEU A 436 15.02 -9.88 19.93
CA LEU A 436 13.67 -10.16 19.39
C LEU A 436 13.57 -9.86 17.89
N TYR A 437 14.42 -8.97 17.39
CA TYR A 437 14.44 -8.57 15.99
C TYR A 437 15.56 -9.29 15.23
N VAL A 438 16.79 -9.21 15.73
CA VAL A 438 17.94 -9.71 14.97
C VAL A 438 17.98 -11.25 14.95
N CYS A 439 17.39 -11.93 15.93
CA CYS A 439 17.32 -13.39 15.96
C CYS A 439 16.07 -13.94 15.23
N ASP A 440 15.12 -13.12 14.78
CA ASP A 440 13.97 -13.62 14.00
C ASP A 440 14.43 -14.03 12.59
N GLU A 441 14.49 -15.35 12.34
CA GLU A 441 14.89 -15.94 11.05
C GLU A 441 14.05 -15.38 9.89
N SER A 442 12.78 -15.05 10.12
CA SER A 442 11.84 -14.57 9.10
C SER A 442 12.17 -13.17 8.58
N LEU A 443 13.00 -12.40 9.30
CA LEU A 443 13.40 -11.05 8.93
C LEU A 443 14.68 -11.02 8.08
N HIS A 444 15.39 -12.16 7.99
CA HIS A 444 16.55 -12.35 7.13
C HIS A 444 17.61 -11.25 7.26
N PHE A 445 17.95 -10.89 8.51
CA PHE A 445 19.06 -9.98 8.78
C PHE A 445 20.41 -10.68 8.63
N TRP A 446 20.53 -11.91 9.13
CA TRP A 446 21.76 -12.69 9.08
C TRP A 446 22.04 -13.27 7.69
N PRO A 447 23.32 -13.37 7.28
CA PRO A 447 23.71 -14.17 6.14
C PRO A 447 23.36 -15.64 6.33
N SER A 448 22.96 -16.34 5.27
CA SER A 448 22.63 -17.77 5.32
C SER A 448 23.80 -18.68 5.72
N SER A 449 25.02 -18.15 5.82
CA SER A 449 26.20 -18.88 6.29
C SER A 449 26.24 -19.02 7.81
N VAL A 450 25.47 -18.24 8.57
CA VAL A 450 25.43 -18.31 10.04
C VAL A 450 24.22 -19.14 10.47
N PRO A 451 24.40 -20.26 11.20
CA PRO A 451 23.29 -21.09 11.65
C PRO A 451 22.39 -20.38 12.67
N GLN A 452 21.07 -20.57 12.57
CA GLN A 452 20.09 -19.98 13.50
C GLN A 452 20.33 -20.42 14.96
N GLU A 453 20.63 -21.70 15.18
CA GLU A 453 20.94 -22.23 16.52
C GLU A 453 22.15 -21.53 17.17
N LEU A 454 23.11 -21.07 16.37
CA LEU A 454 24.28 -20.34 16.85
C LEU A 454 23.90 -18.91 17.25
N ILE A 455 23.02 -18.27 16.46
CA ILE A 455 22.51 -16.92 16.71
C ILE A 455 21.70 -16.88 18.00
N ASP A 456 20.73 -17.79 18.15
CA ASP A 456 19.84 -17.84 19.31
C ASP A 456 20.59 -18.13 20.62
N ARG A 457 21.72 -18.83 20.55
CA ARG A 457 22.54 -19.18 21.71
C ARG A 457 23.50 -18.08 22.15
N LEU A 458 24.01 -17.29 21.21
CA LEU A 458 25.17 -16.41 21.44
C LEU A 458 24.84 -14.92 21.37
N PHE A 459 23.70 -14.53 20.78
CA PHE A 459 23.35 -13.12 20.73
C PHE A 459 22.84 -12.64 22.10
N PRO A 460 23.40 -11.56 22.68
CA PRO A 460 23.03 -11.10 24.02
C PRO A 460 21.56 -10.69 24.15
N GLU A 461 20.91 -11.05 25.27
CA GLU A 461 19.49 -10.71 25.53
C GLU A 461 19.32 -9.29 26.11
N GLU A 462 20.37 -8.77 26.75
CA GLU A 462 20.38 -7.53 27.51
C GLU A 462 20.50 -6.29 26.62
N ILE A 463 20.97 -6.45 25.38
CA ILE A 463 21.14 -5.35 24.43
C ILE A 463 19.78 -4.86 23.97
N LEU A 464 19.54 -3.56 24.12
CA LEU A 464 18.29 -2.92 23.70
C LEU A 464 18.44 -2.31 22.30
N VAL A 465 17.30 -2.03 21.67
CA VAL A 465 17.24 -1.22 20.44
C VAL A 465 17.86 0.16 20.64
N ALA A 466 17.86 0.69 21.86
CA ALA A 466 18.53 1.94 22.21
C ALA A 466 20.07 1.90 22.05
N ASN A 467 20.69 0.74 21.89
CA ASN A 467 22.15 0.53 21.93
C ASN A 467 22.80 0.25 20.56
N THR A 468 22.10 0.53 19.46
CA THR A 468 22.45 0.07 18.10
C THR A 468 23.35 1.00 17.32
#